data_AF-A0A9E5HHM4-F1
#
_entry.id   AF-A0A9E5HHM4-F1
#
_cell.length_a   1.000
_cell.length_b   1.000
_cell.length_c   1.000
_cell.angle_alpha   90.00
_cell.angle_beta   90.00
_cell.angle_gamma   90.00
#
_symmetry.space_group_name_H-M   'P 1'
#
loop_
_entity.id
_entity.type
_entity.pdbx_description
1 polymer ?
#
loop_
_entity_poly.entity_id
_entity_poly.type
_entity_poly.pdbx_seq_one_letter_code
_entity_poly.pdbx_strand_id
1 'polypeptide(L)'
;MPLAVLVSDKIILVYLLIGVFVGLIASLTPKRSATEIKVFALVLGLISMLSALEGHEFFELPIAIYLGLIFGLNLVFAATANISGLILSTFKANWVNIAIRAISSWTAAIGILIFAVNFK
;
A
#
# COMPACT_ATOMS: atom_id res chain seq x y z
N MET A 1 15.79 -11.76 -17.83
CA MET A 1 16.44 -10.68 -17.04
C MET A 1 16.03 -10.93 -15.60
N PRO A 2 16.96 -11.10 -14.66
CA PRO A 2 16.59 -11.53 -13.32
C PRO A 2 15.78 -10.43 -12.65
N LEU A 3 14.55 -10.73 -12.22
CA LEU A 3 13.76 -9.79 -11.42
C LEU A 3 14.46 -9.45 -10.09
N ALA A 4 15.32 -10.37 -9.62
CA ALA A 4 16.23 -10.22 -8.49
C ALA A 4 17.21 -9.02 -8.61
N VAL A 5 17.45 -8.48 -9.81
CA VAL A 5 18.25 -7.24 -9.95
C VAL A 5 17.38 -5.99 -9.71
N LEU A 6 16.07 -6.08 -10.00
CA LEU A 6 15.12 -4.99 -9.76
C LEU A 6 14.58 -4.99 -8.32
N VAL A 7 14.50 -6.18 -7.71
CA VAL A 7 13.92 -6.42 -6.39
C VAL A 7 15.02 -6.96 -5.48
N SER A 8 15.55 -6.07 -4.65
CA SER A 8 16.53 -6.35 -3.59
C SER A 8 15.80 -6.25 -2.24
N ASP A 9 16.43 -6.71 -1.15
CA ASP A 9 16.03 -6.54 0.27
C ASP A 9 15.47 -5.14 0.62
N LYS A 10 15.79 -4.13 -0.20
CA LYS A 10 15.28 -2.77 -0.15
C LYS A 10 13.82 -2.63 -0.63
N ILE A 11 13.12 -3.66 -1.13
CA ILE A 11 11.73 -3.48 -1.57
C ILE A 11 10.78 -3.22 -0.39
N ILE A 12 11.14 -3.71 0.80
CA ILE A 12 10.48 -3.35 2.07
C ILE A 12 10.58 -1.84 2.32
N LEU A 13 11.71 -1.20 1.98
CA LEU A 13 11.85 0.26 2.06
C LEU A 13 10.89 0.97 1.12
N VAL A 14 10.76 0.48 -0.11
CA VAL A 14 9.86 1.08 -1.10
C VAL A 14 8.43 1.03 -0.61
N TYR A 15 8.00 -0.12 -0.09
CA TYR A 15 6.69 -0.28 0.54
C TYR A 15 6.46 0.69 1.69
N LEU A 16 7.46 0.79 2.56
CA LEU A 16 7.37 1.62 3.74
C LEU A 16 7.34 3.10 3.38
N LEU A 17 8.18 3.56 2.45
CA LEU A 17 8.17 4.94 1.96
C LEU A 17 6.84 5.30 1.28
N ILE A 18 6.24 4.38 0.53
CA ILE A 18 4.93 4.60 -0.08
C ILE A 18 3.83 4.65 0.98
N GLY A 19 3.87 3.75 1.96
CA GLY A 19 2.93 3.77 3.09
C GLY A 19 3.00 5.08 3.87
N VAL A 20 4.21 5.57 4.15
CA VAL A 20 4.46 6.88 4.78
C VAL A 20 3.93 8.01 3.90
N PHE A 21 4.25 8.00 2.61
CA PHE A 21 3.82 9.03 1.67
C PHE A 21 2.30 9.10 1.59
N VAL A 22 1.62 7.97 1.39
CA VAL A 22 0.15 7.90 1.34
C VAL A 22 -0.47 8.30 2.68
N GLY A 23 0.10 7.87 3.81
CA GLY A 23 -0.37 8.26 5.15
C GLY A 23 -0.28 9.76 5.40
N LEU A 24 0.85 10.39 5.03
CA LEU A 24 1.02 11.85 5.07
C LEU A 24 -0.01 12.55 4.19
N ILE A 25 -0.15 12.08 2.95
CA ILE A 25 -1.10 12.59 1.96
C ILE A 25 -2.55 12.50 2.44
N ALA A 26 -2.92 11.39 3.07
CA ALA A 26 -4.24 11.18 3.66
C ALA A 26 -4.46 12.08 4.89
N SER A 27 -3.41 12.34 5.68
CA SER A 27 -3.49 13.22 6.85
C SER A 27 -3.64 14.70 6.48
N LEU A 28 -3.02 15.14 5.38
CA LEU A 28 -2.95 16.55 4.97
C LEU A 28 -4.14 16.98 4.10
N THR A 29 -4.74 16.08 3.33
CA THR A 29 -5.75 16.45 2.32
C THR A 29 -7.12 15.82 2.62
N PRO A 30 -8.14 16.61 3.02
CA PRO A 30 -9.46 16.09 3.40
C PRO A 30 -10.36 15.69 2.22
N LYS A 31 -10.01 16.06 0.98
CA LYS A 31 -10.73 15.66 -0.23
C LYS A 31 -9.73 15.15 -1.26
N ARG A 32 -9.94 13.92 -1.74
CA ARG A 32 -9.10 13.28 -2.76
C ARG A 32 -9.90 13.06 -4.03
N SER A 33 -9.27 13.30 -5.17
CA SER A 33 -9.87 12.95 -6.46
C SER A 33 -9.86 11.42 -6.64
N ALA A 34 -10.90 10.88 -7.28
CA ALA A 34 -10.94 9.45 -7.60
C ALA A 34 -9.75 9.01 -8.45
N THR A 35 -9.19 9.92 -9.26
CA THR A 35 -8.00 9.69 -10.08
C THR A 35 -6.76 9.48 -9.22
N GLU A 36 -6.51 10.32 -8.21
CA GLU A 36 -5.36 10.14 -7.31
C GLU A 36 -5.42 8.81 -6.56
N ILE A 37 -6.59 8.41 -6.09
CA ILE A 37 -6.78 7.13 -5.39
C ILE A 37 -6.45 5.96 -6.33
N LYS A 38 -6.90 6.03 -7.59
CA LYS A 38 -6.58 5.01 -8.61
C LYS A 38 -5.09 4.95 -8.91
N VAL A 39 -4.41 6.09 -8.98
CA VAL A 39 -2.96 6.15 -9.19
C VAL A 39 -2.23 5.50 -8.03
N PHE A 40 -2.57 5.82 -6.78
CA PHE A 40 -1.96 5.18 -5.61
C PHE A 40 -2.22 3.68 -5.56
N ALA A 41 -3.45 3.25 -5.84
CA ALA A 41 -3.80 1.83 -5.87
C ALA A 41 -3.01 1.08 -6.96
N LEU A 42 -2.85 1.68 -8.14
CA LEU A 42 -2.08 1.09 -9.24
C LEU A 42 -0.59 0.97 -8.88
N VAL A 43 0.02 2.04 -8.36
CA VAL A 43 1.43 2.04 -7.95
C VAL A 43 1.67 1.00 -6.85
N LEU A 44 0.81 0.96 -5.84
CA LEU A 44 0.92 0.00 -4.74
C LEU A 44 0.72 -1.44 -5.22
N GLY A 45 -0.23 -1.66 -6.13
CA GLY A 45 -0.47 -2.97 -6.74
C GLY A 45 0.72 -3.46 -7.56
N LEU A 46 1.33 -2.60 -8.38
CA LEU A 46 2.52 -2.94 -9.16
C LEU A 46 3.70 -3.33 -8.27
N ILE A 47 3.96 -2.53 -7.24
CA ILE A 47 5.07 -2.79 -6.31
C ILE A 47 4.82 -4.06 -5.51
N SER A 48 3.57 -4.31 -5.13
CA SER A 48 3.19 -5.56 -4.45
C SER A 48 3.39 -6.78 -5.32
N MET A 49 3.07 -6.66 -6.61
CA MET A 49 3.32 -7.73 -7.57
C MET A 49 4.83 -7.98 -7.73
N LEU A 50 5.64 -6.91 -7.81
CA LEU A 50 7.10 -7.04 -7.92
C LEU A 50 7.71 -7.71 -6.69
N SER A 51 7.28 -7.35 -5.48
CA SER A 51 7.73 -8.02 -4.25
C SER A 51 7.31 -9.48 -4.17
N ALA A 52 6.08 -9.81 -4.59
CA ALA A 52 5.62 -11.19 -4.60
C ALA A 52 6.37 -12.08 -5.60
N LEU A 53 7.05 -11.48 -6.58
CA LEU A 53 7.85 -12.15 -7.59
C LEU A 53 9.36 -12.04 -7.30
N GLU A 54 9.74 -11.52 -6.13
CA GLU A 54 11.13 -11.47 -5.68
C GLU A 54 11.73 -12.89 -5.68
N GLY A 55 12.94 -13.04 -6.22
CA GLY A 55 13.62 -14.33 -6.32
C GLY A 55 13.21 -15.20 -7.53
N HIS A 56 12.30 -14.75 -8.39
CA HIS A 56 11.89 -15.47 -9.60
C HIS A 56 12.22 -14.72 -10.90
N GLU A 57 12.48 -15.45 -11.98
CA GLU A 57 12.54 -14.87 -13.33
C GLU A 57 11.13 -14.62 -13.89
N PHE A 58 11.02 -13.67 -14.83
CA PHE A 58 9.78 -13.45 -15.56
C PHE A 58 9.35 -14.74 -16.28
N PHE A 59 8.10 -15.16 -16.08
CA PHE A 59 7.50 -16.37 -16.65
C PHE A 59 8.10 -17.70 -16.17
N GLU A 60 8.86 -17.70 -15.07
CA GLU A 60 9.32 -18.94 -14.43
C GLU A 60 8.17 -19.65 -13.70
N LEU A 61 7.23 -18.88 -13.16
CA LEU A 61 6.10 -19.40 -12.40
C LEU A 61 4.94 -19.82 -13.32
N PRO A 62 4.16 -20.85 -12.95
CA PRO A 62 2.91 -21.18 -13.62
C PRO A 62 1.95 -19.98 -13.70
N ILE A 63 1.22 -19.84 -14.82
CA ILE A 63 0.31 -18.70 -15.06
C ILE A 63 -0.77 -18.55 -13.97
N ALA A 64 -1.16 -19.67 -13.35
CA ALA A 64 -2.09 -19.71 -12.23
C ALA A 64 -1.58 -18.92 -11.00
N ILE A 65 -0.26 -18.88 -10.76
CA ILE A 65 0.33 -18.12 -9.66
C ILE A 65 0.19 -16.62 -9.90
N TYR A 66 0.47 -16.15 -11.11
CA TYR A 66 0.29 -14.74 -11.46
C TYR A 66 -1.19 -14.32 -11.32
N LEU A 67 -2.12 -15.15 -11.78
CA LEU A 67 -3.56 -14.89 -11.63
C LEU A 67 -3.98 -14.89 -10.16
N GLY A 68 -3.48 -15.83 -9.36
CA GLY A 68 -3.72 -15.90 -7.93
C GLY A 68 -3.19 -14.68 -7.19
N LEU A 69 -1.99 -14.19 -7.53
CA LEU A 69 -1.40 -12.97 -6.97
C LEU A 69 -2.21 -11.73 -7.32
N ILE A 70 -2.57 -11.55 -8.59
CA ILE A 70 -3.40 -10.43 -9.03
C ILE A 70 -4.74 -10.47 -8.29
N PHE A 71 -5.40 -11.63 -8.23
CA PHE A 71 -6.67 -11.78 -7.53
C PHE A 71 -6.54 -11.49 -6.03
N GLY A 72 -5.55 -12.10 -5.36
CA GLY A 72 -5.32 -11.94 -3.93
C GLY A 72 -5.02 -10.49 -3.54
N LEU A 73 -4.14 -9.81 -4.29
CA LEU A 73 -3.84 -8.40 -4.07
C LEU A 73 -5.08 -7.53 -4.24
N ASN A 74 -5.84 -7.72 -5.31
CA ASN A 74 -7.08 -6.97 -5.53
C ASN A 74 -8.12 -7.25 -4.44
N LEU A 75 -8.23 -8.50 -3.99
CA LEU A 75 -9.16 -8.87 -2.92
C LEU A 75 -8.81 -8.20 -1.59
N VAL A 76 -7.53 -8.22 -1.21
CA VAL A 76 -7.06 -7.56 0.03
C VAL A 76 -7.31 -6.06 -0.04
N PHE A 77 -6.92 -5.40 -1.14
CA PHE A 77 -7.14 -3.96 -1.29
C PHE A 77 -8.63 -3.61 -1.32
N ALA A 78 -9.46 -4.38 -2.05
CA ALA A 78 -10.89 -4.18 -2.10
C ALA A 78 -11.56 -4.36 -0.73
N ALA A 79 -11.15 -5.40 0.02
CA ALA A 79 -11.66 -5.64 1.36
C ALA A 79 -11.31 -4.50 2.31
N THR A 80 -10.04 -4.06 2.34
CA THR A 80 -9.60 -2.94 3.19
C THR A 80 -10.28 -1.62 2.81
N ALA A 81 -10.43 -1.34 1.51
CA ALA A 81 -11.14 -0.16 1.04
C ALA A 81 -12.62 -0.20 1.41
N ASN A 82 -13.26 -1.37 1.29
CA ASN A 82 -14.66 -1.53 1.66
C ASN A 82 -14.87 -1.37 3.16
N ILE A 83 -14.04 -2.00 4.01
CA ILE A 83 -14.10 -1.83 5.47
C ILE A 83 -13.93 -0.35 5.84
N SER A 84 -12.95 0.33 5.25
CA SER A 84 -12.70 1.75 5.51
C SER A 84 -13.87 2.62 5.07
N GLY A 85 -14.45 2.36 3.88
CA GLY A 85 -15.62 3.06 3.38
C GLY A 85 -16.88 2.79 4.20
N LEU A 86 -17.03 1.57 4.74
CA LEU A 86 -18.15 1.20 5.61
C LEU A 86 -18.05 1.93 6.95
N ILE A 87 -16.86 2.03 7.53
CA ILE A 87 -16.62 2.84 8.74
C ILE A 87 -16.96 4.30 8.49
N LEU A 88 -16.46 4.89 7.40
CA LEU A 88 -16.68 6.30 7.06
C LEU A 88 -18.14 6.62 6.73
N SER A 89 -18.87 5.70 6.10
CA SER A 89 -20.29 5.89 5.74
C SER A 89 -21.23 5.63 6.92
N THR A 90 -20.89 4.71 7.81
CA THR A 90 -21.67 4.38 9.00
C THR A 90 -21.57 5.47 10.05
N PHE A 91 -20.34 5.96 10.32
CA PHE A 91 -20.11 6.96 11.35
C PHE A 91 -19.94 8.35 10.73
N LYS A 92 -21.06 9.05 10.52
CA LYS A 92 -21.11 10.41 9.96
C LYS A 92 -20.62 11.51 10.92
N ALA A 93 -20.06 11.15 12.07
CA ALA A 93 -19.61 12.11 13.06
C ALA A 93 -18.25 12.69 12.69
N ASN A 94 -18.08 14.02 12.83
CA ASN A 94 -16.84 14.72 12.47
C ASN A 94 -15.59 14.16 13.18
N TRP A 95 -15.74 13.58 14.38
CA TRP A 95 -14.63 12.99 15.12
C TRP A 95 -14.04 11.75 14.43
N VAL A 96 -14.81 11.03 13.60
CA VAL A 96 -14.34 9.82 12.88
C VAL A 96 -13.32 10.19 11.82
N ASN A 97 -13.57 11.29 11.09
CA ASN A 97 -12.61 11.84 10.13
C ASN A 97 -11.31 12.28 10.82
N ILE A 98 -11.41 12.87 12.01
CA ILE A 98 -10.23 13.27 12.80
C ILE A 98 -9.47 12.03 13.28
N ALA A 99 -10.17 11.01 13.79
CA ALA A 99 -9.58 9.76 14.24
C ALA A 99 -8.82 9.05 13.11
N ILE A 100 -9.41 8.96 11.92
CA ILE A 100 -8.76 8.33 10.76
C ILE A 100 -7.52 9.12 10.31
N ARG A 101 -7.56 10.46 10.35
CA ARG A 101 -6.37 11.29 10.07
C ARG A 101 -5.28 11.10 11.12
N ALA A 102 -5.65 10.99 12.39
CA ALA A 102 -4.71 10.73 13.48
C ALA A 102 -4.05 9.35 13.33
N ILE A 103 -4.83 8.31 13.06
CA ILE A 103 -4.32 6.96 12.79
C ILE A 103 -3.38 6.97 11.58
N SER A 104 -3.78 7.63 10.48
CA SER A 104 -2.95 7.72 9.26
C SER A 104 -1.60 8.41 9.52
N SER A 105 -1.61 9.46 10.35
CA SER A 105 -0.39 10.17 10.78
C SER A 105 0.51 9.28 11.63
N TRP A 106 -0.06 8.53 12.59
CA TRP A 106 0.70 7.59 13.41
C TRP A 106 1.30 6.46 12.59
N THR A 107 0.56 5.90 11.64
CA THR A 107 1.09 4.88 10.72
C THR A 107 2.26 5.42 9.90
N ALA A 108 2.18 6.67 9.42
CA ALA A 108 3.30 7.31 8.74
C ALA A 108 4.51 7.52 9.68
N ALA A 109 4.29 7.99 10.91
CA ALA A 109 5.37 8.17 11.89
C ALA A 109 6.04 6.85 12.27
N ILE A 110 5.26 5.78 12.50
CA ILE A 110 5.76 4.43 12.77
C ILE A 110 6.57 3.93 11.58
N GLY A 111 6.10 4.14 10.36
CA GLY A 111 6.84 3.81 9.15
C GLY A 111 8.22 4.50 9.13
N ILE A 112 8.26 5.82 9.37
CA ILE A 112 9.52 6.58 9.43
C ILE A 112 10.44 6.07 10.54
N LEU A 113 9.91 5.70 11.72
CA LEU A 113 10.72 5.14 12.81
C LEU A 113 11.29 3.77 12.44
N ILE A 114 10.49 2.89 11.84
CA ILE A 114 10.97 1.59 11.33
C ILE A 114 12.07 1.79 10.29
N PHE A 115 11.92 2.78 9.39
CA PHE A 115 12.98 3.17 8.44
C PHE A 115 14.28 3.52 9.16
N ALA A 116 14.19 4.46 10.10
CA ALA A 116 15.36 5.01 10.80
C ALA A 116 16.10 3.96 11.66
N VAL A 117 15.37 2.98 12.20
CA VAL A 117 15.94 1.92 13.05
C VAL A 117 16.56 0.79 12.23
N ASN A 118 15.89 0.34 11.17
CA ASN A 118 16.30 -0.86 10.42
C ASN A 118 17.28 -0.57 9.28
N PHE A 119 17.40 0.69 8.85
CA PHE A 119 18.26 1.07 7.73
C PHE A 119 19.23 2.16 8.18
N LYS A 120 20.40 1.72 8.65
CA LYS A 120 21.60 2.55 8.91
C LYS A 120 22.66 2.32 7.85
#